data_AF-A0A8C6T2B4-F1
#
_entry.id   AF-A0A8C6T2B4-F1
#
_cell.length_a   1.000
_cell.length_b   1.000
_cell.length_c   1.000
_cell.angle_alpha   90.00
_cell.angle_beta   90.00
_cell.angle_gamma   90.00
#
_symmetry.space_group_name_H-M   'P 1'
#
loop_
_entity.id
_entity.type
_entity.pdbx_description
1 polymer ?
#
loop_
_entity_poly.entity_id
_entity_poly.type
_entity_poly.pdbx_seq_one_letter_code
_entity_poly.pdbx_strand_id
1 'polypeptide(L)'
;MSLALSRLLWRASSQYVLPRSLLVDCAHGARTSLFVPAMTLRTTTPLRAEPKKKKKVDPRRELLIRERLKKKLKKMEKVPPELIPIEDFITPAKCMDEARTRSAPVISFEESERRALLLKEWSRYKQEQYMAEKKAIESSLEAQREALEELRLSSHELYQAALKPDISLFPFSHKGPAHTPPEPKYEAPDGKYHDITRVYTQ
;
A
#
# COMPACT_ATOMS: atom_id res chain seq x y z
N MET A 1 -0.50 -14.60 50.07
CA MET A 1 0.08 -15.26 48.88
C MET A 1 0.24 -14.21 47.79
N SER A 2 1.40 -13.55 47.77
CA SER A 2 1.71 -12.41 46.91
C SER A 2 2.57 -12.90 45.75
N LEU A 3 2.09 -12.74 44.52
CA LEU A 3 2.84 -13.01 43.29
C LEU A 3 2.76 -11.76 42.41
N ALA A 4 3.74 -10.87 42.55
CA ALA A 4 3.94 -9.75 41.64
C ALA A 4 5.25 -9.99 40.89
N LEU A 5 5.12 -10.45 39.65
CA LEU A 5 6.20 -10.70 38.72
C LEU A 5 6.71 -9.38 38.12
N SER A 6 8.01 -9.20 38.26
CA SER A 6 8.97 -8.47 37.42
C SER A 6 8.45 -7.64 36.24
N ARG A 7 8.70 -6.33 36.29
CA ARG A 7 8.75 -5.46 35.11
C ARG A 7 10.19 -4.99 34.90
N LEU A 8 10.90 -5.67 34.01
CA LEU A 8 12.17 -5.20 33.45
C LEU A 8 11.85 -4.20 32.33
N LEU A 9 12.11 -2.92 32.58
CA LEU A 9 12.03 -1.85 31.59
C LEU A 9 13.40 -1.69 30.92
N TRP A 10 13.53 -2.14 29.67
CA TRP A 10 14.69 -1.86 28.83
C TRP A 10 14.50 -0.50 28.17
N ARG A 11 15.15 0.54 28.71
CA ARG A 11 15.30 1.85 28.06
C ARG A 11 16.40 1.76 27.01
N ALA A 12 16.04 1.76 25.72
CA ALA A 12 16.97 2.01 24.63
C ALA A 12 16.95 3.51 24.28
N SER A 13 17.94 4.24 24.80
CA SER A 13 18.19 5.64 24.44
C SER A 13 18.96 5.69 23.12
N SER A 14 18.29 6.04 22.03
CA SER A 14 18.95 6.37 20.76
C SER A 14 19.40 7.84 20.81
N GLN A 15 20.71 8.05 20.85
CA GLN A 15 21.35 9.36 20.81
C GLN A 15 21.35 9.88 19.37
N TYR A 16 20.71 11.03 19.15
CA TYR A 16 20.83 11.78 17.91
C TYR A 16 22.20 12.47 17.85
N VAL A 17 23.03 12.08 16.89
CA VAL A 17 24.32 12.71 16.59
C VAL A 17 24.12 13.72 15.45
N LEU A 18 24.25 15.00 15.76
CA LEU A 18 24.34 16.11 14.80
C LEU A 18 25.75 16.19 14.19
N PRO A 19 25.93 16.36 12.88
CA PRO A 19 27.22 16.73 12.32
C PRO A 19 27.42 18.26 12.33
N ARG A 20 28.25 18.67 13.30
CA ARG A 20 29.40 19.58 13.19
C ARG A 20 29.43 20.55 11.99
N SER A 21 29.22 21.82 12.29
CA SER A 21 29.57 22.99 11.48
C SER A 21 31.07 23.05 11.18
N LEU A 22 31.42 23.36 9.93
CA LEU A 22 32.78 23.76 9.56
C LEU A 22 32.76 25.23 9.15
N LEU A 23 33.22 26.04 10.10
CA LEU A 23 33.82 27.35 9.94
C LEU A 23 34.99 27.21 8.95
N VAL A 24 34.92 27.91 7.82
CA VAL A 24 36.09 28.21 6.99
C VAL A 24 36.18 29.72 6.90
N ASP A 25 37.14 30.25 7.63
CA ASP A 25 37.50 31.66 7.68
C ASP A 25 37.96 32.17 6.32
N CYS A 26 37.35 33.27 5.88
CA CYS A 26 37.84 34.11 4.79
C CYS A 26 38.87 35.09 5.35
N ALA A 27 40.15 34.83 5.14
CA ALA A 27 41.23 35.78 5.45
C ALA A 27 41.98 36.18 4.16
N HIS A 28 41.58 37.34 3.66
CA HIS A 28 42.38 38.41 3.05
C HIS A 28 43.90 38.16 2.94
N GLY A 29 44.38 38.07 1.69
CA GLY A 29 45.79 38.18 1.33
C GLY A 29 45.94 39.04 0.08
N ALA A 30 45.92 40.36 0.28
CA ALA A 30 46.19 41.33 -0.78
C ALA A 30 47.69 41.31 -1.15
N ARG A 31 47.95 41.36 -2.46
CA ARG A 31 48.98 42.17 -3.16
C ARG A 31 49.62 41.36 -4.29
N THR A 32 49.29 41.73 -5.52
CA THR A 32 50.30 41.86 -6.57
C THR A 32 49.79 42.85 -7.61
N SER A 33 50.66 43.82 -7.88
CA SER A 33 50.47 45.01 -8.70
C SER A 33 50.03 44.69 -10.13
N LEU A 34 48.88 45.19 -10.54
CA LEU A 34 48.55 45.37 -11.96
C LEU A 34 49.21 46.66 -12.44
N PHE A 35 50.48 46.56 -12.81
CA PHE A 35 51.13 47.56 -13.66
C PHE A 35 51.28 46.92 -15.04
N VAL A 36 50.29 47.13 -15.90
CA VAL A 36 50.34 46.72 -17.31
C VAL A 36 50.40 48.01 -18.13
N PRO A 37 51.57 48.37 -18.69
CA PRO A 37 51.65 49.50 -19.60
C PRO A 37 50.89 49.13 -20.87
N ALA A 38 49.86 49.92 -21.17
CA ALA A 38 49.17 49.89 -22.43
C ALA A 38 50.14 50.30 -23.54
N MET A 39 50.70 49.33 -24.26
CA MET A 39 51.13 49.44 -25.67
C MET A 39 51.81 48.13 -26.09
N THR A 40 51.08 47.31 -26.85
CA THR A 40 51.51 46.50 -28.01
C THR A 40 50.39 45.48 -28.28
N LEU A 41 49.34 45.94 -28.95
CA LEU A 41 48.36 45.06 -29.59
C LEU A 41 49.09 44.25 -30.68
N ARG A 42 49.61 43.07 -30.32
CA ARG A 42 50.03 42.08 -31.32
C ARG A 42 48.78 41.40 -31.86
N THR A 43 48.30 41.87 -33.01
CA THR A 43 47.18 41.32 -33.78
C THR A 43 47.56 40.04 -34.53
N THR A 44 48.21 39.08 -33.86
CA THR A 44 48.34 37.73 -34.43
C THR A 44 47.10 36.95 -34.07
N THR A 45 46.23 36.74 -35.06
CA THR A 45 45.06 35.83 -34.97
C THR A 45 45.49 34.47 -34.40
N PRO A 46 44.90 33.99 -33.28
CA PRO A 46 45.11 32.61 -32.87
C PRO A 46 44.50 31.71 -33.95
N LEU A 47 45.36 31.00 -34.69
CA LEU A 47 44.93 29.93 -35.59
C LEU A 47 44.16 28.92 -34.72
N ARG A 48 42.82 28.96 -34.82
CA ARG A 48 41.96 27.95 -34.20
C ARG A 48 42.37 26.61 -34.78
N ALA A 49 43.04 25.79 -33.98
CA ALA A 49 43.28 24.40 -34.31
C ALA A 49 41.94 23.73 -34.67
N GLU A 50 41.94 22.91 -35.71
CA GLU A 50 40.77 22.19 -36.18
C GLU A 50 40.03 21.49 -35.03
N PRO A 51 38.69 21.49 -35.01
CA PRO A 51 37.92 20.83 -33.96
C PRO A 51 38.23 19.32 -33.99
N LYS A 52 39.13 18.88 -33.09
CA LYS A 52 39.43 17.46 -32.91
C LYS A 52 38.14 16.72 -32.58
N LYS A 53 37.80 15.71 -33.39
CA LYS A 53 36.63 14.85 -33.19
C LYS A 53 36.61 14.40 -31.73
N LYS A 54 35.53 14.72 -31.00
CA LYS A 54 35.35 14.27 -29.61
C LYS A 54 35.43 12.74 -29.62
N LYS A 55 36.38 12.17 -28.87
CA LYS A 55 36.55 10.72 -28.78
C LYS A 55 35.26 10.12 -28.22
N LYS A 56 34.78 9.06 -28.87
CA LYS A 56 33.65 8.26 -28.39
C LYS A 56 33.98 7.81 -26.96
N VAL A 57 32.99 7.89 -26.06
CA VAL A 57 33.16 7.53 -24.65
C VAL A 57 33.75 6.12 -24.55
N ASP A 58 34.75 5.96 -23.69
CA ASP A 58 35.45 4.69 -23.54
C ASP A 58 34.47 3.58 -23.12
N PRO A 59 34.47 2.42 -23.80
CA PRO A 59 33.54 1.32 -23.48
C PRO A 59 33.73 0.81 -22.04
N ARG A 60 34.93 0.96 -21.47
CA ARG A 60 35.21 0.61 -20.06
C ARG A 60 34.42 1.47 -19.07
N ARG A 61 34.16 2.74 -19.38
CA ARG A 61 33.38 3.64 -18.53
C ARG A 61 31.92 3.19 -18.47
N GLU A 62 31.37 2.76 -19.60
CA GLU A 62 30.01 2.23 -19.68
C GLU A 62 29.84 0.91 -18.91
N LEU A 63 30.81 0.00 -19.00
CA LEU A 63 30.79 -1.27 -18.26
C LEU A 63 30.80 -1.04 -16.74
N LEU A 64 31.67 -0.15 -16.25
CA LEU A 64 31.71 0.19 -14.82
C LEU A 64 30.42 0.85 -14.33
N ILE A 65 29.77 1.68 -15.17
CA ILE A 65 28.45 2.26 -14.84
C ILE A 65 27.40 1.15 -14.77
N ARG A 66 27.37 0.22 -15.73
CA ARG A 66 26.44 -0.92 -15.71
C ARG A 66 26.62 -1.79 -14.47
N GLU A 67 27.85 -2.08 -14.07
CA GLU A 67 28.12 -2.86 -12.86
C GLU A 67 27.69 -2.14 -11.58
N ARG A 68 27.94 -0.82 -11.49
CA ARG A 68 27.47 -0.01 -10.36
C ARG A 68 25.94 0.02 -10.29
N LEU A 69 25.27 0.15 -11.43
CA LEU A 69 23.80 0.10 -11.51
C LEU A 69 23.26 -1.28 -11.12
N LYS A 70 23.87 -2.37 -11.60
CA LYS A 70 23.53 -3.74 -11.17
C LYS A 70 23.66 -3.93 -9.66
N LYS A 71 24.74 -3.40 -9.06
CA LYS A 71 24.95 -3.46 -7.60
C LYS A 71 23.91 -2.64 -6.84
N LYS A 72 23.49 -1.47 -7.37
CA LYS A 72 22.41 -0.66 -6.78
C LYS A 72 21.06 -1.37 -6.89
N LEU A 73 20.73 -1.94 -8.04
CA LEU A 73 19.51 -2.73 -8.24
C LEU A 73 19.46 -3.92 -7.28
N LYS A 74 20.54 -4.69 -7.17
CA LYS A 74 20.66 -5.79 -6.19
C LYS A 74 20.57 -5.34 -4.73
N LYS A 75 20.82 -4.06 -4.42
CA LYS A 75 20.62 -3.52 -3.08
C LYS A 75 19.17 -3.11 -2.87
N MET A 76 18.55 -2.46 -3.85
CA MET A 76 17.13 -2.08 -3.81
C MET A 76 16.22 -3.30 -3.79
N GLU A 77 16.50 -4.33 -4.60
CA GLU A 77 15.76 -5.60 -4.64
C GLU A 77 15.86 -6.38 -3.32
N LYS A 78 16.93 -6.18 -2.54
CA LYS A 78 17.07 -6.76 -1.20
C LYS A 78 16.25 -6.03 -0.15
N VAL A 79 15.87 -4.78 -0.38
CA VAL A 79 15.01 -4.03 0.54
C VAL A 79 13.58 -4.51 0.30
N PRO A 80 12.91 -5.11 1.31
CA PRO A 80 11.53 -5.51 1.15
C PRO A 80 10.65 -4.27 0.93
N PRO A 81 9.71 -4.30 -0.02
CA PRO A 81 8.81 -3.19 -0.25
C PRO A 81 7.92 -2.96 0.97
N GLU A 82 7.76 -1.70 1.38
CA GLU A 82 6.82 -1.32 2.43
C GLU A 82 5.38 -1.34 1.89
N LEU A 83 4.46 -1.95 2.64
CA LEU A 83 3.06 -2.01 2.21
C LEU A 83 2.40 -0.63 2.34
N ILE A 84 1.54 -0.29 1.39
CA ILE A 84 0.70 0.91 1.46
C ILE A 84 -0.18 0.81 2.72
N PRO A 85 -0.18 1.83 3.60
CA PRO A 85 -0.97 1.78 4.82
C PRO A 85 -2.47 1.78 4.52
N ILE A 86 -3.24 1.02 5.30
CA ILE A 86 -4.70 0.99 5.23
C ILE A 86 -5.23 2.10 6.14
N GLU A 87 -5.69 3.20 5.55
CA GLU A 87 -6.12 4.40 6.28
C GLU A 87 -7.26 4.10 7.27
N ASP A 88 -8.20 3.22 6.91
CA ASP A 88 -9.37 2.88 7.73
C ASP A 88 -9.02 2.16 9.04
N PHE A 89 -7.89 1.44 9.09
CA PHE A 89 -7.43 0.78 10.31
C PHE A 89 -6.68 1.72 11.25
N ILE A 90 -6.17 2.84 10.74
CA ILE A 90 -5.37 3.78 11.51
C ILE A 90 -6.30 4.86 12.05
N THR A 91 -6.51 4.87 13.37
CA THR A 91 -7.32 5.93 13.99
C THR A 91 -6.67 7.30 13.76
N PRO A 92 -7.37 8.25 13.11
CA PRO A 92 -6.80 9.56 12.84
C PRO A 92 -6.64 10.35 14.14
N ALA A 93 -5.61 11.21 14.19
CA ALA A 93 -5.31 12.04 15.38
C ALA A 93 -6.53 12.88 15.85
N LYS A 94 -7.38 13.32 14.91
CA LYS A 94 -8.61 14.08 15.18
C LYS A 94 -9.64 13.36 16.08
N CYS A 95 -9.53 12.03 16.20
CA CYS A 95 -10.39 11.23 17.07
C CYS A 95 -9.83 11.08 18.50
N MET A 96 -8.57 11.47 18.73
CA MET A 96 -7.93 11.42 20.05
C MET A 96 -8.22 12.67 20.90
N ASP A 97 -8.87 13.68 20.33
CA ASP A 97 -9.22 14.91 21.02
C ASP A 97 -10.33 14.67 22.04
N GLU A 98 -10.01 14.73 23.34
CA GLU A 98 -10.97 14.49 24.44
C GLU A 98 -12.15 15.47 24.46
N ALA A 99 -11.98 16.67 23.90
CA ALA A 99 -13.05 17.65 23.75
C ALA A 99 -14.24 17.17 22.89
N ARG A 100 -14.02 16.12 22.07
CA ARG A 100 -15.06 15.50 21.23
C ARG A 100 -15.76 14.33 21.90
N THR A 101 -15.30 13.92 23.09
CA THR A 101 -15.88 12.80 23.83
C THR A 101 -17.24 13.19 24.39
N ARG A 102 -18.24 12.34 24.14
CA ARG A 102 -19.57 12.45 24.77
C ARG A 102 -19.59 11.62 26.05
N SER A 103 -20.17 12.15 27.12
CA SER A 103 -20.34 11.40 28.37
C SER A 103 -21.24 10.18 28.16
N ALA A 104 -20.87 9.04 28.74
CA ALA A 104 -21.68 7.83 28.67
C ALA A 104 -23.00 8.02 29.44
N PRO A 105 -24.16 7.71 28.83
CA PRO A 105 -25.43 7.74 29.55
C PRO A 105 -25.50 6.59 30.57
N VAL A 106 -26.12 6.83 31.72
CA VAL A 106 -26.42 5.78 32.69
C VAL A 106 -27.59 4.96 32.15
N ILE A 107 -27.38 3.66 31.98
CA ILE A 107 -28.40 2.74 31.47
C ILE A 107 -29.17 2.18 32.67
N SER A 108 -30.50 2.20 32.61
CA SER A 108 -31.35 1.62 33.65
C SER A 108 -31.24 0.09 33.65
N PHE A 109 -31.54 -0.55 34.79
CA PHE A 109 -31.51 -2.01 34.89
C PHE A 109 -32.43 -2.67 33.86
N GLU A 110 -33.67 -2.17 33.73
CA GLU A 110 -34.66 -2.66 32.76
C GLU A 110 -34.17 -2.61 31.31
N GLU A 111 -33.52 -1.51 30.91
CA GLU A 111 -32.94 -1.40 29.57
C GLU A 111 -31.79 -2.39 29.35
N SER A 112 -30.95 -2.58 30.38
CA SER A 112 -29.84 -3.53 30.30
C SER A 112 -30.33 -4.97 30.16
N GLU A 113 -31.38 -5.34 30.88
CA GLU A 113 -32.01 -6.65 30.81
C GLU A 113 -32.70 -6.87 29.46
N ARG A 114 -33.46 -5.87 28.97
CA ARG A 114 -34.07 -5.91 27.64
C ARG A 114 -33.04 -6.14 26.53
N ARG A 115 -31.89 -5.44 26.59
CA ARG A 115 -30.78 -5.66 25.63
C ARG A 115 -30.22 -7.06 25.73
N ALA A 116 -30.01 -7.57 26.95
CA ALA A 116 -29.49 -8.91 27.17
C ALA A 116 -30.44 -10.00 26.62
N LEU A 117 -31.75 -9.86 26.83
CA LEU A 117 -32.76 -10.76 26.26
C LEU A 117 -32.77 -10.71 24.73
N LEU A 118 -32.76 -9.52 24.15
CA LEU A 118 -32.70 -9.34 22.70
C LEU A 118 -31.45 -10.00 22.08
N LEU A 119 -30.29 -9.89 22.74
CA LEU A 119 -29.06 -10.52 22.27
C LEU A 119 -29.13 -12.06 22.34
N LYS A 120 -29.81 -12.63 23.33
CA LYS A 120 -30.06 -14.08 23.41
C LYS A 120 -30.99 -14.56 22.30
N GLU A 121 -32.04 -13.80 22.01
CA GLU A 121 -32.95 -14.12 20.91
C GLU A 121 -32.23 -14.00 19.56
N TRP A 122 -31.41 -12.96 19.39
CA TRP A 122 -30.61 -12.77 18.19
C TRP A 122 -29.59 -13.88 17.97
N SER A 123 -28.92 -14.35 19.03
CA SER A 123 -27.97 -15.45 18.90
C SER A 123 -28.66 -16.75 18.49
N ARG A 124 -29.83 -17.05 19.07
CA ARG A 124 -30.65 -18.19 18.66
C ARG A 124 -31.09 -18.08 17.21
N TYR A 125 -31.62 -16.92 16.81
CA TYR A 125 -32.03 -16.66 15.43
C TYR A 125 -30.88 -16.86 14.43
N LYS A 126 -29.70 -16.33 14.74
CA LYS A 126 -28.52 -16.48 13.87
C LYS A 126 -28.01 -17.91 13.82
N GLN A 127 -28.12 -18.66 14.92
CA GLN A 127 -27.83 -20.08 14.91
C GLN A 127 -28.79 -20.85 14.01
N GLU A 128 -30.09 -20.56 14.07
CA GLU A 128 -31.10 -21.19 13.20
C GLU A 128 -30.84 -20.88 11.72
N GLN A 129 -30.52 -19.62 11.37
CA GLN A 129 -30.12 -19.24 10.01
C GLN A 129 -28.88 -20.02 9.53
N TYR A 130 -27.83 -20.07 10.35
CA TYR A 130 -26.60 -20.78 10.03
C TYR A 130 -26.84 -22.28 9.79
N MET A 131 -27.65 -22.93 10.65
CA MET A 131 -27.97 -24.35 10.49
C MET A 131 -28.77 -24.61 9.20
N ALA A 132 -29.67 -23.70 8.83
CA ALA A 132 -30.43 -23.79 7.58
C ALA A 132 -29.52 -23.63 6.35
N GLU A 133 -28.62 -22.64 6.35
CA GLU A 133 -27.62 -22.44 5.28
C GLU A 133 -26.71 -23.66 5.15
N LYS A 134 -26.19 -24.17 6.27
CA LYS A 134 -25.36 -25.36 6.30
C LYS A 134 -26.08 -26.57 5.69
N LYS A 135 -27.33 -26.81 6.09
CA LYS A 135 -28.15 -27.90 5.54
C LYS A 135 -28.37 -27.74 4.03
N ALA A 136 -28.62 -26.53 3.55
CA ALA A 136 -28.81 -26.26 2.12
C ALA A 136 -27.52 -26.51 1.30
N ILE A 137 -26.36 -26.16 1.86
CA ILE A 137 -25.05 -26.47 1.24
C ILE A 137 -24.82 -27.98 1.22
N GLU A 138 -25.05 -28.67 2.35
CA GLU A 138 -24.90 -30.13 2.45
C GLU A 138 -25.79 -30.85 1.43
N SER A 139 -27.08 -30.49 1.34
CA SER A 139 -27.99 -31.10 0.38
C SER A 139 -27.60 -30.81 -1.08
N SER A 140 -27.09 -29.61 -1.36
CA SER A 140 -26.62 -29.25 -2.70
C SER A 140 -25.37 -30.06 -3.09
N LEU A 141 -24.47 -30.31 -2.14
CA LEU A 141 -23.28 -31.12 -2.36
C LEU A 141 -23.61 -32.61 -2.52
N GLU A 142 -24.55 -33.13 -1.73
CA GLU A 142 -25.05 -34.50 -1.87
C GLU A 142 -25.68 -34.71 -3.24
N ALA A 143 -26.59 -33.83 -3.66
CA ALA A 143 -27.21 -33.88 -4.97
C ALA A 143 -26.17 -33.77 -6.11
N GLN A 144 -25.14 -32.93 -5.95
CA GLN A 144 -24.05 -32.84 -6.93
C GLN A 144 -23.27 -34.17 -7.04
N ARG A 145 -23.00 -34.84 -5.90
CA ARG A 145 -22.27 -36.12 -5.88
C ARG A 145 -23.09 -37.23 -6.54
N GLU A 146 -24.35 -37.36 -6.16
CA GLU A 146 -25.27 -38.35 -6.75
C GLU A 146 -25.38 -38.16 -8.26
N ALA A 147 -25.56 -36.92 -8.72
CA ALA A 147 -25.61 -36.61 -10.16
C ALA A 147 -24.31 -37.01 -10.90
N LEU A 148 -23.14 -36.86 -10.27
CA LEU A 148 -21.86 -37.28 -10.86
C LEU A 148 -21.70 -38.80 -10.87
N GLU A 149 -22.21 -39.51 -9.87
CA GLU A 149 -22.22 -40.98 -9.84
C GLU A 149 -23.12 -41.54 -10.94
N GLU A 150 -24.33 -41.02 -11.09
CA GLU A 150 -25.26 -41.39 -12.17
C GLU A 150 -24.68 -41.07 -13.56
N LEU A 151 -24.04 -39.91 -13.71
CA LEU A 151 -23.39 -39.51 -14.95
C LEU A 151 -22.25 -40.47 -15.31
N ARG A 152 -21.49 -40.94 -14.31
CA ARG A 152 -20.39 -41.90 -14.50
C ARG A 152 -20.90 -43.26 -14.98
N LEU A 153 -22.02 -43.73 -14.46
CA LEU A 153 -22.66 -44.99 -14.87
C LEU A 153 -23.24 -44.88 -16.29
N SER A 154 -23.79 -43.72 -16.65
CA SER A 154 -24.42 -43.48 -17.96
C SER A 154 -23.41 -43.23 -19.08
N SER A 155 -22.38 -42.40 -18.82
CA SER A 155 -21.41 -41.99 -19.83
C SER A 155 -20.08 -41.53 -19.22
N HIS A 156 -19.01 -42.29 -19.46
CA HIS A 156 -17.70 -41.97 -18.88
C HIS A 156 -17.07 -40.69 -19.45
N GLU A 157 -17.27 -40.40 -20.74
CA GLU A 157 -16.69 -39.24 -21.41
C GLU A 157 -17.21 -37.90 -20.85
N LEU A 158 -18.53 -37.81 -20.62
CA LEU A 158 -19.13 -36.60 -20.03
C LEU A 158 -18.73 -36.41 -18.58
N TYR A 159 -18.56 -37.49 -17.82
CA TYR A 159 -18.03 -37.44 -16.47
C TYR A 159 -16.62 -36.83 -16.45
N GLN A 160 -15.72 -37.27 -17.34
CA GLN A 160 -14.38 -36.68 -17.46
C GLN A 160 -14.41 -35.21 -17.88
N ALA A 161 -15.38 -34.81 -18.72
CA ALA A 161 -15.56 -33.42 -19.11
C ALA A 161 -16.05 -32.56 -17.93
N ALA A 162 -17.03 -33.04 -17.15
CA ALA A 162 -17.61 -32.33 -16.01
C ALA A 162 -16.62 -32.11 -14.86
N LEU A 163 -15.61 -32.98 -14.70
CA LEU A 163 -14.56 -32.82 -13.70
C LEU A 163 -13.55 -31.70 -14.04
N LYS A 164 -13.51 -31.24 -15.29
CA LYS A 164 -12.54 -30.21 -15.69
C LYS A 164 -12.96 -28.86 -15.10
N PRO A 165 -12.05 -28.13 -14.43
CA PRO A 165 -12.36 -26.80 -13.94
C PRO A 165 -12.61 -25.85 -15.12
N ASP A 166 -13.65 -25.05 -15.01
CA ASP A 166 -13.94 -24.01 -16.00
C ASP A 166 -13.06 -22.77 -15.72
N ILE A 167 -12.15 -22.49 -16.65
CA ILE A 167 -11.21 -21.36 -16.58
C ILE A 167 -11.97 -20.03 -16.79
N SER A 168 -13.13 -20.06 -17.44
CA SER A 168 -13.92 -18.85 -17.75
C SER A 168 -14.63 -18.23 -16.54
N LEU A 169 -14.71 -18.97 -15.42
CA LEU A 169 -15.24 -18.47 -14.15
C LEU A 169 -14.43 -17.29 -13.58
N PHE A 170 -13.13 -17.18 -13.91
CA PHE A 170 -12.27 -16.13 -13.40
C PHE A 170 -11.88 -15.15 -14.51
N PRO A 171 -12.02 -13.82 -14.30
CA PRO A 171 -12.43 -13.14 -13.07
C PRO A 171 -13.96 -13.03 -12.89
N PHE A 172 -14.48 -13.49 -11.75
CA PHE A 172 -15.89 -13.33 -11.40
C PHE A 172 -16.15 -11.95 -10.79
N SER A 173 -17.14 -11.22 -11.31
CA SER A 173 -17.58 -9.93 -10.76
C SER A 173 -19.08 -9.93 -10.51
N HIS A 174 -19.49 -9.61 -9.29
CA HIS A 174 -20.89 -9.48 -8.90
C HIS A 174 -21.05 -8.23 -8.02
N LYS A 175 -22.12 -7.47 -8.28
CA LYS A 175 -22.52 -6.34 -7.44
C LYS A 175 -23.68 -6.80 -6.56
N GLY A 176 -23.58 -6.52 -5.26
CA GLY A 176 -24.64 -6.85 -4.31
C GLY A 176 -25.97 -6.14 -4.64
N PRO A 177 -27.07 -6.60 -4.03
CA PRO A 177 -28.39 -6.01 -4.25
C PRO A 177 -28.44 -4.54 -3.77
N ALA A 178 -29.12 -3.69 -4.52
CA ALA A 178 -29.42 -2.33 -4.11
C ALA A 178 -30.65 -2.28 -3.18
N HIS A 179 -30.75 -1.26 -2.33
CA HIS A 179 -31.94 -1.04 -1.51
C HIS A 179 -33.20 -0.78 -2.34
N THR A 180 -33.05 -0.05 -3.45
CA THR A 180 -34.11 0.24 -4.42
C THR A 180 -33.64 -0.09 -5.84
N PRO A 181 -34.54 -0.58 -6.71
CA PRO A 181 -34.19 -0.83 -8.11
C PRO A 181 -33.94 0.48 -8.87
N PRO A 182 -33.15 0.46 -9.96
CA PRO A 182 -32.90 1.66 -10.76
C PRO A 182 -34.16 2.19 -11.45
N GLU A 183 -34.29 3.51 -11.50
CA GLU A 183 -35.32 4.19 -12.29
C GLU A 183 -34.85 4.38 -13.74
N PRO A 184 -35.62 3.95 -14.76
CA PRO A 184 -35.16 3.90 -16.15
C PRO A 184 -34.97 5.26 -16.82
N LYS A 185 -35.57 6.33 -16.27
CA LYS A 185 -35.54 7.70 -16.84
C LYS A 185 -34.95 8.71 -15.86
N TYR A 186 -34.10 8.26 -14.95
CA TYR A 186 -33.43 9.15 -14.01
C TYR A 186 -32.24 9.85 -14.67
N GLU A 187 -32.31 11.17 -14.78
CA GLU A 187 -31.21 12.01 -15.24
C GLU A 187 -30.43 12.51 -14.02
N ALA A 188 -29.21 12.01 -13.84
CA ALA A 188 -28.33 12.46 -12.77
C ALA A 188 -27.78 13.87 -13.07
N PRO A 189 -27.59 14.72 -12.06
CA PRO A 189 -26.99 16.03 -12.24
C PRO A 189 -25.52 15.94 -12.66
N ASP A 190 -25.06 16.92 -13.44
CA ASP A 190 -23.66 17.00 -13.89
C ASP A 190 -22.70 17.23 -12.72
N GLY A 191 -21.54 16.55 -12.77
CA GLY A 191 -20.49 16.67 -11.75
C GLY A 191 -19.11 16.29 -12.29
N LYS A 192 -18.05 16.72 -11.58
CA LYS A 192 -16.66 16.37 -11.89
C LYS A 192 -16.11 15.43 -10.83
N TYR A 193 -15.52 14.32 -11.26
CA TYR A 193 -14.79 13.40 -10.39
C TYR A 193 -13.32 13.80 -10.34
N HIS A 194 -12.81 14.05 -9.13
CA HIS A 194 -11.39 14.31 -8.88
C HIS A 194 -10.87 13.25 -7.91
N ASP A 195 -9.92 12.44 -8.37
CA ASP A 195 -9.27 11.44 -7.53
C ASP A 195 -8.32 12.14 -6.54
N ILE A 196 -8.56 11.91 -5.25
CA ILE A 196 -7.80 12.46 -4.12
C ILE A 196 -7.06 11.36 -3.33
N THR A 197 -6.95 10.15 -3.91
CA THR A 197 -6.21 9.05 -3.29
C THR A 197 -4.75 9.44 -3.06
N ARG A 198 -4.25 9.16 -1.85
CA ARG A 198 -2.88 9.49 -1.47
C ARG A 198 -1.92 8.48 -2.11
N VAL A 199 -0.94 8.99 -2.84
CA VAL A 199 0.13 8.17 -3.40
C VAL A 199 1.26 8.06 -2.37
N TYR A 200 1.54 6.83 -1.94
CA TYR A 200 2.62 6.51 -1.02
C TYR A 200 3.85 6.06 -1.82
N THR A 201 4.97 6.78 -1.69
CA THR A 201 6.22 6.47 -2.38
C THR A 201 7.24 5.85 -1.42
N GLN A 202 7.91 4.79 -1.87
CA GLN A 202 8.99 4.08 -1.16
C GLN A 202 10.37 4.66 -1.51
#